data_AF-A0A2V7LAN1-F1
#
_entry.id   AF-A0A2V7LAN1-F1
#
_cell.length_a   1.000
_cell.length_b   1.000
_cell.length_c   1.000
_cell.angle_alpha   90.00
_cell.angle_beta   90.00
_cell.angle_gamma   90.00
#
_symmetry.space_group_name_H-M   'P 1'
#
loop_
_entity.id
_entity.type
_entity.pdbx_description
1 polymer ?
#
loop_
_entity_poly.entity_id
_entity_poly.type
_entity_poly.pdbx_seq_one_letter_code
_entity_poly.pdbx_strand_id
1 'polypeptide(L)'
;MLKLAARDERAFDAAIAATEAAAARAGIRRVAVRCQTRFDDAFRRLVARGYRVRWTDLRMTYEGYPEPHPARGVLFSNWEI
;
A
#
# COMPACT_ATOMS: atom_id res chain seq x y z
N MET A 1 -14.18 -2.71 -0.47
CA MET A 1 -12.79 -2.84 0.03
C MET A 1 -11.90 -3.01 -1.19
N LEU A 2 -11.12 -1.99 -1.54
CA LEU A 2 -10.26 -2.01 -2.73
C LEU A 2 -8.86 -2.50 -2.34
N LYS A 3 -8.30 -3.42 -3.12
CA LYS A 3 -6.88 -3.80 -3.04
C LYS A 3 -6.13 -2.95 -4.06
N LEU A 4 -5.01 -2.34 -3.68
CA LEU A 4 -4.08 -1.81 -4.66
C LEU A 4 -3.09 -2.91 -5.04
N ALA A 5 -3.03 -3.20 -6.32
CA ALA A 5 -1.98 -3.98 -6.93
C ALA A 5 -1.22 -3.10 -7.92
N ALA A 6 0.11 -3.08 -7.79
CA ALA A 6 1.00 -2.47 -8.75
C ALA A 6 1.87 -3.55 -9.38
N ARG A 7 1.94 -3.54 -10.72
CA ARG A 7 2.69 -4.55 -11.48
C ARG A 7 4.20 -4.47 -11.27
N ASP A 8 4.70 -3.26 -11.03
CA ASP A 8 6.10 -2.91 -10.85
C ASP A 8 6.22 -1.61 -10.03
N GLU A 9 7.44 -1.17 -9.78
CA GLU A 9 7.75 0.01 -8.98
C GLU A 9 7.22 1.30 -9.63
N ARG A 10 7.24 1.38 -10.97
CA ARG A 10 6.74 2.56 -11.69
C ARG A 10 5.23 2.66 -11.58
N ALA A 11 4.53 1.55 -11.73
CA ALA A 11 3.09 1.46 -11.52
C ALA A 11 2.73 1.79 -10.06
N PHE A 12 3.56 1.37 -9.10
CA PHE A 12 3.39 1.70 -7.70
C PHE A 12 3.48 3.21 -7.46
N ASP A 13 4.53 3.87 -7.96
CA ASP A 13 4.71 5.30 -7.77
C ASP A 13 3.59 6.13 -8.42
N ALA A 14 3.12 5.70 -9.60
CA ALA A 14 2.00 6.31 -10.29
C ALA A 14 0.68 6.13 -9.51
N ALA A 15 0.44 4.95 -8.95
CA ALA A 15 -0.75 4.69 -8.14
C ALA A 15 -0.78 5.55 -6.88
N ILE A 16 0.33 5.66 -6.14
CA ILE A 16 0.41 6.52 -4.96
C ILE A 16 0.15 7.98 -5.33
N ALA A 17 0.77 8.48 -6.41
CA ALA A 17 0.53 9.85 -6.87
C ALA A 17 -0.94 10.11 -7.24
N ALA A 18 -1.57 9.15 -7.92
CA ALA A 18 -2.99 9.24 -8.28
C ALA A 18 -3.89 9.24 -7.04
N THR A 19 -3.58 8.41 -6.03
CA THR A 19 -4.32 8.38 -4.75
C THR A 19 -4.18 9.68 -3.99
N GLU A 20 -2.96 10.22 -3.85
CA GLU A 20 -2.69 11.51 -3.20
C GLU A 20 -3.49 12.64 -3.89
N ALA A 21 -3.44 12.69 -5.22
CA ALA A 21 -4.18 13.69 -6.00
C ALA A 21 -5.71 13.53 -5.88
N ALA A 22 -6.21 12.29 -5.86
CA ALA A 22 -7.63 12.02 -5.67
C ALA A 22 -8.11 12.43 -4.27
N ALA A 23 -7.34 12.10 -3.22
CA ALA A 23 -7.62 12.49 -1.85
C ALA A 23 -7.65 14.03 -1.71
N ALA A 24 -6.69 14.73 -2.31
CA ALA A 24 -6.66 16.19 -2.34
C ALA A 24 -7.92 16.79 -2.99
N ARG A 25 -8.33 16.28 -4.15
CA ARG A 25 -9.58 16.73 -4.83
C ARG A 25 -10.84 16.45 -4.01
N ALA A 26 -10.83 15.39 -3.22
CA ALA A 26 -11.95 15.02 -2.34
C ALA A 26 -11.91 15.71 -0.96
N GLY A 27 -10.92 16.57 -0.68
CA GLY A 27 -10.77 17.23 0.63
C GLY A 27 -10.34 16.30 1.76
N ILE A 28 -9.79 15.12 1.43
CA ILE A 28 -9.32 14.13 2.39
C ILE A 28 -7.93 14.54 2.89
N ARG A 29 -7.80 14.67 4.21
CA ARG A 29 -6.59 15.24 4.86
C ARG A 29 -5.48 14.23 5.10
N ARG A 30 -5.77 12.94 5.06
CA ARG A 30 -4.81 11.87 5.39
C ARG A 30 -5.07 10.67 4.51
N VAL A 31 -4.00 10.08 3.99
CA VAL A 31 -4.04 8.79 3.32
C VAL A 31 -3.21 7.83 4.15
N ALA A 32 -3.78 6.66 4.48
CA ALA A 32 -3.06 5.60 5.15
C ALA A 32 -2.83 4.43 4.18
N VAL A 33 -1.60 3.93 4.13
CA VAL A 33 -1.24 2.77 3.30
C VAL A 33 -0.78 1.65 4.21
N ARG A 34 -1.47 0.51 4.14
CA ARG A 34 -1.03 -0.72 4.81
C ARG A 34 0.02 -1.39 3.94
N CYS A 35 1.28 -1.24 4.33
CA CYS A 35 2.42 -1.82 3.64
C CYS A 35 3.01 -2.94 4.50
N GLN A 36 2.96 -4.19 4.03
CA GLN A 36 3.69 -5.28 4.68
C GLN A 36 5.20 -5.05 4.52
N THR A 37 5.97 -5.26 5.60
CA THR A 37 7.43 -5.06 5.62
C THR A 37 8.23 -5.89 4.61
N ARG A 38 7.59 -6.89 3.99
CA ARG A 38 8.18 -7.68 2.89
C ARG A 38 8.38 -6.88 1.60
N PHE A 39 7.60 -5.82 1.38
CA PHE A 39 7.78 -4.91 0.25
C PHE A 39 8.72 -3.76 0.65
N ASP A 40 9.97 -4.10 0.93
CA ASP A 40 10.98 -3.17 1.45
C ASP A 40 11.22 -1.97 0.53
N ASP A 41 11.27 -2.18 -0.78
CA ASP A 41 11.40 -1.09 -1.75
C ASP A 41 10.18 -0.17 -1.80
N ALA A 42 8.97 -0.74 -1.73
CA ALA A 42 7.74 0.05 -1.66
C ALA A 42 7.68 0.84 -0.34
N PHE A 43 8.11 0.22 0.76
CA PHE A 43 8.22 0.85 2.07
C PHE A 43 9.21 2.03 2.06
N ARG A 44 10.42 1.85 1.50
CA ARG A 44 11.42 2.91 1.34
C ARG A 44 10.87 4.08 0.51
N ARG A 45 10.15 3.79 -0.58
CA ARG A 45 9.52 4.82 -1.44
C ARG A 45 8.46 5.62 -0.67
N LEU A 46 7.61 4.96 0.13
CA LEU A 46 6.62 5.66 0.96
C LEU A 46 7.30 6.58 1.98
N VAL A 47 8.35 6.10 2.65
CA VAL A 47 9.14 6.94 3.58
C VAL A 47 9.75 8.14 2.87
N ALA A 48 10.32 7.95 1.68
CA ALA A 48 10.89 9.03 0.86
C ALA A 48 9.85 10.09 0.44
N ARG A 49 8.57 9.69 0.34
CA ARG A 49 7.43 10.59 0.06
C ARG A 49 6.88 11.29 1.31
N GLY A 50 7.44 11.02 2.49
CA GLY A 50 7.03 11.64 3.75
C GLY A 50 5.94 10.89 4.52
N TYR A 51 5.57 9.67 4.11
CA TYR A 51 4.70 8.83 4.92
C TYR A 51 5.40 8.49 6.25
N ARG A 52 4.60 8.45 7.33
CA ARG A 52 5.07 8.08 8.66
C ARG A 52 4.56 6.69 9.02
N VAL A 53 5.43 5.90 9.64
CA VAL A 53 5.07 4.56 10.09
C VAL A 53 4.13 4.67 11.29
N ARG A 54 2.96 4.03 11.17
CA ARG A 54 2.10 3.71 12.30
C ARG A 54 1.96 2.19 12.33
N TRP A 55 2.48 1.57 13.39
CA TRP A 55 2.47 0.12 13.50
C TRP A 55 1.11 -0.35 13.99
N THR A 56 0.45 -1.19 13.18
CA THR A 56 -0.73 -1.95 13.58
C THR A 56 -0.55 -3.37 13.02
N ASP A 57 -0.43 -4.36 13.90
CA ASP A 57 -0.40 -5.76 13.48
C ASP A 57 -1.84 -6.27 13.36
N LEU A 58 -2.32 -6.37 12.13
CA LEU A 58 -3.62 -6.95 11.81
C LEU A 58 -3.44 -7.88 10.60
N ARG A 59 -2.75 -9.00 10.81
CA ARG A 59 -2.66 -10.08 9.83
C ARG A 59 -3.86 -11.00 10.00
N MET A 60 -4.73 -11.03 8.99
CA MET A 60 -5.80 -12.03 8.89
C MET A 60 -5.33 -13.10 7.92
N THR A 61 -5.12 -14.31 8.42
CA THR A 61 -4.85 -15.50 7.60
C THR A 61 -6.03 -16.46 7.72
N TYR A 62 -6.52 -16.96 6.60
CA TYR A 62 -7.49 -18.04 6.59
C TYR A 62 -6.75 -19.38 6.60
N GLU A 63 -7.13 -20.28 7.50
CA GLU A 63 -6.50 -21.59 7.62
C GLU A 63 -6.60 -22.35 6.29
N GLY A 64 -5.49 -22.92 5.83
CA GLY A 64 -5.40 -23.60 4.53
C GLY A 64 -5.23 -22.68 3.32
N TYR A 65 -5.32 -21.36 3.48
CA TYR A 65 -5.20 -20.38 2.39
C TYR A 65 -4.19 -19.27 2.76
N PRO A 66 -2.87 -19.56 2.66
CA PRO A 66 -1.85 -18.53 2.88
C PRO A 66 -1.98 -17.42 1.82
N GLU A 67 -1.66 -16.19 2.20
CA GLU A 67 -1.61 -15.07 1.24
C GLU A 67 -0.56 -15.38 0.15
N PRO A 68 -0.96 -15.49 -1.13
CA PRO A 68 -0.01 -15.78 -2.20
C PRO A 68 0.95 -14.60 -2.37
N HIS A 69 2.24 -14.90 -2.39
CA HIS A 69 3.27 -13.88 -2.53
C HIS A 69 3.60 -13.67 -4.00
N PRO A 70 3.40 -12.46 -4.55
CA PRO A 70 3.77 -12.19 -5.92
C PRO A 70 5.30 -12.22 -6.06
N ALA A 71 5.80 -12.82 -7.15
CA ALA A 71 7.23 -12.84 -7.47
C ALA A 71 7.74 -11.46 -7.94
N ARG A 72 6.83 -10.59 -8.40
CA ARG A 72 7.10 -9.21 -8.84
C ARG A 72 5.90 -8.31 -8.55
N GLY A 73 6.16 -7.02 -8.38
CA GLY A 73 5.13 -6.02 -8.09
C GLY A 73 4.77 -5.94 -6.60
N VAL A 74 3.80 -5.10 -6.31
CA VAL A 74 3.36 -4.77 -4.94
C VAL A 74 1.88 -5.07 -4.81
N LEU A 75 1.51 -5.84 -3.79
CA LEU A 75 0.12 -6.11 -3.44
C LEU A 75 -0.13 -5.70 -2.00
N PHE A 76 -0.88 -4.64 -1.79
CA PHE A 76 -1.27 -4.20 -0.45
C PHE A 76 -2.70 -4.62 -0.14
N SER A 77 -2.85 -5.22 1.04
CA SER A 77 -4.14 -5.64 1.58
C SER A 77 -4.74 -4.51 2.43
N ASN A 78 -5.99 -4.16 2.13
CA ASN A 78 -6.81 -3.12 2.78
C ASN A 78 -6.27 -1.68 2.73
N TRP A 79 -6.93 -0.84 1.95
CA TRP A 79 -6.75 0.60 1.94
C TRP A 79 -7.86 1.24 2.76
N GLU A 80 -7.49 2.16 3.64
CA GLU A 80 -8.42 3.07 4.31
C GLU A 80 -8.07 4.49 3.83
N ILE A 81 -9.05 5.17 3.24
CA ILE A 81 -8.97 6.58 2.84
C ILE A 81 -9.50 7.42 4.00
#